data_AF-A0A4R8XCT2-F1
#
_entry.id   AF-A0A4R8XCT2-F1
#
_cell.length_a   1.000
_cell.length_b   1.000
_cell.length_c   1.000
_cell.angle_alpha   90.00
_cell.angle_beta   90.00
_cell.angle_gamma   90.00
#
_symmetry.space_group_name_H-M   'P 1'
#
loop_
_entity.id
_entity.type
_entity.pdbx_description
1 polymer ?
#
loop_
_entity_poly.entity_id
_entity_poly.type
_entity_poly.pdbx_seq_one_letter_code
_entity_poly.pdbx_strand_id
1 'polypeptide(L)'
;MADIVSRDRALSIRLMLIGAFAGIFAPIAGFLGGTIVGVDQTVGGLEPLFVWLFVGMIVGMFGVAIGILGALRWVKGGHHLD
;
A
#
# COMPACT_ATOMS: atom_id res chain seq x y z
N MET A 1 29.83 -12.31 1.88
CA MET A 1 29.34 -11.50 0.75
C MET A 1 27.99 -12.00 0.21
N ALA A 2 27.82 -13.32 -0.02
CA ALA A 2 26.54 -13.90 -0.48
C ALA A 2 25.32 -13.61 0.44
N ASP A 3 25.49 -13.62 1.76
CA ASP A 3 24.39 -13.35 2.72
C ASP A 3 23.83 -11.92 2.68
N ILE A 4 24.65 -10.95 2.28
CA ILE A 4 24.20 -9.54 2.21
C ILE A 4 23.28 -9.38 0.98
N VAL A 5 23.68 -9.97 -0.14
CA VAL A 5 22.91 -9.94 -1.40
C VAL A 5 21.55 -10.65 -1.25
N SER A 6 21.51 -11.81 -0.59
CA SER A 6 20.25 -12.55 -0.38
C SER A 6 19.27 -11.77 0.51
N ARG A 7 19.77 -11.11 1.55
CA ARG A 7 18.97 -10.28 2.46
C ARG A 7 18.40 -9.04 1.77
N ASP A 8 19.20 -8.36 0.94
CA ASP A 8 18.76 -7.16 0.20
C ASP A 8 17.70 -7.49 -0.87
N ARG A 9 17.82 -8.66 -1.50
CA ARG A 9 16.81 -9.21 -2.42
C ARG A 9 15.48 -9.45 -1.71
N ALA A 10 15.51 -10.13 -0.57
CA ALA A 10 14.31 -10.42 0.23
C ALA A 10 13.63 -9.13 0.74
N LEU A 11 14.41 -8.14 1.16
CA LEU A 11 13.89 -6.84 1.59
C LEU A 11 13.19 -6.09 0.46
N SER A 12 13.77 -6.09 -0.74
CA SER A 12 13.18 -5.43 -1.92
C SER A 12 11.84 -6.05 -2.31
N ILE A 13 11.76 -7.38 -2.36
CA ILE A 13 10.50 -8.10 -2.63
C ILE A 13 9.47 -7.84 -1.54
N ARG A 14 9.87 -7.86 -0.26
CA ARG A 14 8.96 -7.57 0.85
C ARG A 14 8.36 -6.17 0.74
N LEU A 15 9.17 -5.17 0.38
CA LEU A 15 8.69 -3.80 0.18
C LEU A 15 7.73 -3.70 -1.00
N MET A 16 8.02 -4.38 -2.12
CA MET A 16 7.09 -4.46 -3.26
C MET A 16 5.75 -5.10 -2.84
N LEU A 17 5.78 -6.24 -2.15
CA LEU A 17 4.59 -6.98 -1.75
C LEU A 17 3.75 -6.20 -0.73
N ILE A 18 4.38 -5.64 0.30
CA ILE A 18 3.70 -4.80 1.30
C ILE A 18 3.10 -3.58 0.63
N GLY A 19 3.84 -2.94 -0.27
CA GLY A 19 3.38 -1.76 -0.96
C GLY A 19 2.19 -2.03 -1.90
N ALA A 20 2.27 -3.11 -2.68
CA ALA A 20 1.18 -3.55 -3.54
C ALA A 20 -0.07 -3.96 -2.74
N PHE A 21 0.13 -4.71 -1.64
CA PHE A 21 -0.94 -5.11 -0.76
C PHE A 21 -1.64 -3.90 -0.15
N ALA A 22 -0.88 -2.98 0.47
CA ALA A 22 -1.44 -1.76 1.03
C ALA A 22 -2.11 -0.88 -0.04
N GLY A 23 -1.50 -0.75 -1.22
CA GLY A 23 -2.03 0.04 -2.33
C GLY A 23 -3.38 -0.43 -2.84
N ILE A 24 -3.62 -1.74 -2.87
CA ILE A 24 -4.87 -2.34 -3.36
C ILE A 24 -5.90 -2.45 -2.23
N PHE A 25 -5.50 -3.01 -1.09
CA PHE A 25 -6.45 -3.36 -0.03
C PHE A 25 -6.85 -2.19 0.86
N ALA A 26 -6.02 -1.15 1.00
CA ALA A 26 -6.40 0.00 1.83
C ALA A 26 -7.60 0.79 1.27
N PRO A 27 -7.68 1.11 -0.04
CA PRO A 27 -8.88 1.72 -0.62
C PRO A 27 -10.11 0.82 -0.51
N ILE A 28 -9.97 -0.49 -0.74
CA ILE A 28 -11.06 -1.46 -0.62
C ILE A 28 -11.58 -1.54 0.82
N ALA A 29 -10.68 -1.57 1.80
CA ALA A 29 -11.04 -1.55 3.21
C ALA A 29 -11.71 -0.22 3.60
N GLY A 30 -11.24 0.90 3.05
CA GLY A 30 -11.88 2.22 3.22
C GLY A 30 -13.29 2.25 2.64
N PHE A 31 -13.49 1.74 1.43
CA PHE A 31 -14.82 1.59 0.85
C PHE A 31 -15.72 0.73 1.74
N LEU A 32 -15.26 -0.46 2.13
CA LEU A 32 -16.04 -1.40 2.94
C LEU A 32 -16.38 -0.81 4.31
N GLY A 33 -15.40 -0.22 5.01
CA GLY A 33 -15.62 0.46 6.29
C GLY A 33 -16.64 1.59 6.17
N GLY A 34 -16.52 2.41 5.12
CA GLY A 34 -17.48 3.46 4.83
C GLY A 34 -18.90 2.97 4.58
N THR A 35 -19.06 1.82 3.89
CA THR A 35 -20.38 1.20 3.68
C THR A 35 -20.99 0.61 4.94
N ILE A 36 -20.17 0.06 5.85
CA ILE A 36 -20.63 -0.55 7.11
C ILE A 36 -21.15 0.51 8.09
N VAL A 37 -20.52 1.68 8.15
CA VAL A 37 -20.86 2.75 9.12
C VAL A 37 -22.24 3.36 8.87
N GLY A 38 -22.82 3.17 7.68
CA GLY A 38 -24.16 3.63 7.34
C GLY A 38 -24.24 5.14 7.05
N VAL A 39 -25.23 5.55 6.26
CA VAL A 39 -25.39 6.94 5.76
C VAL A 39 -26.01 7.91 6.79
N ASP A 40 -26.60 7.39 7.87
CA ASP A 40 -27.31 8.19 8.87
C ASP A 40 -26.37 8.97 9.81
N GLN A 41 -25.08 8.65 9.81
CA GLN A 41 -24.08 9.29 10.66
C GLN A 41 -23.14 10.12 9.80
N THR A 42 -23.29 11.45 9.76
CA THR A 42 -22.29 12.31 9.09
C THR A 42 -21.07 12.51 10.00
N VAL A 43 -19.87 12.40 9.44
CA VAL A 43 -18.61 12.66 10.16
C VAL A 43 -18.11 14.03 9.74
N GLY A 44 -18.28 15.04 10.60
CA GLY A 44 -17.87 16.41 10.28
C GLY A 44 -18.64 17.04 9.11
N GLY A 45 -19.88 16.61 8.87
CA GLY A 45 -20.70 17.05 7.73
C GLY A 45 -20.42 16.34 6.40
N LEU A 46 -19.50 15.38 6.39
CA LEU A 46 -19.22 14.54 5.23
C LEU A 46 -19.85 13.16 5.38
N GLU A 47 -20.17 12.55 4.24
CA GLU A 47 -20.63 11.16 4.19
C GLU A 47 -19.51 10.22 4.65
N PRO A 48 -19.81 9.22 5.50
CA PRO A 48 -18.82 8.25 5.97
C PRO A 48 -18.09 7.53 4.84
N LEU A 49 -18.81 7.21 3.77
CA LEU A 49 -18.22 6.57 2.60
C LEU A 49 -17.05 7.39 2.04
N PHE A 50 -17.24 8.69 1.88
CA PHE A 50 -16.19 9.58 1.41
C PHE A 50 -15.01 9.62 2.38
N VAL A 51 -15.27 9.79 3.68
CA VAL A 51 -14.21 9.91 4.69
C VAL A 51 -13.37 8.64 4.75
N TRP A 52 -14.00 7.47 4.85
CA TRP A 52 -13.30 6.20 4.93
C TRP A 52 -12.58 5.83 3.63
N LEU A 53 -13.19 6.09 2.48
CA LEU A 53 -12.53 5.90 1.18
C LEU A 53 -11.33 6.83 1.03
N PHE A 54 -11.46 8.09 1.43
CA PHE A 54 -10.37 9.07 1.35
C PHE A 54 -9.19 8.66 2.24
N VAL A 55 -9.44 8.21 3.47
CA VAL A 55 -8.42 7.65 4.35
C VAL A 55 -7.77 6.41 3.70
N GLY A 56 -8.58 5.50 3.15
CA GLY A 56 -8.10 4.32 2.43
C GLY A 56 -7.23 4.65 1.23
N MET A 57 -7.57 5.71 0.48
CA MET A 57 -6.80 6.21 -0.65
C MET A 57 -5.47 6.83 -0.23
N ILE A 58 -5.44 7.59 0.87
CA ILE A 58 -4.19 8.13 1.44
C ILE A 58 -3.26 6.99 1.86
N VAL A 59 -3.79 6.01 2.61
CA VAL A 59 -3.00 4.84 3.02
C VAL A 59 -2.53 4.03 1.81
N GLY A 60 -3.41 3.85 0.81
CA GLY A 60 -3.08 3.19 -0.45
C GLY A 60 -1.96 3.89 -1.22
N MET A 61 -1.98 5.22 -1.30
CA MET A 61 -0.92 6.04 -1.88
C MET A 61 0.44 5.80 -1.21
N PHE A 62 0.49 5.77 0.12
CA PHE A 62 1.72 5.42 0.85
C PHE A 62 2.16 3.98 0.55
N GLY A 63 1.23 3.03 0.46
CA GLY A 63 1.50 1.67 0.02
C GLY A 63 2.18 1.62 -1.35
N VAL A 64 1.58 2.28 -2.35
CA VAL A 64 2.14 2.35 -3.70
C VAL A 64 3.54 2.98 -3.69
N ALA A 65 3.75 4.06 -2.94
CA ALA A 65 5.07 4.69 -2.82
C ALA A 65 6.12 3.71 -2.25
N ILE A 66 5.77 2.95 -1.20
CA ILE A 66 6.65 1.92 -0.63
C ILE A 66 6.94 0.81 -1.66
N GLY A 67 5.93 0.40 -2.43
CA GLY A 67 6.07 -0.62 -3.47
C GLY A 67 7.02 -0.18 -4.59
N ILE A 68 6.88 1.08 -5.03
CA ILE A 68 7.77 1.71 -6.01
C ILE A 68 9.20 1.80 -5.46
N LEU A 69 9.39 2.16 -4.19
CA LEU A 69 10.71 2.17 -3.58
C LEU A 69 11.35 0.77 -3.55
N GLY A 70 10.56 -0.28 -3.30
CA GLY A 70 10.99 -1.67 -3.43
C GLY A 70 11.42 -2.02 -4.87
N ALA A 71 10.64 -1.57 -5.86
CA ALA A 71 10.95 -1.72 -7.29
C ALA A 71 12.23 -1.02 -7.72
N LEU A 72 12.40 0.24 -7.32
CA LEU A 72 13.60 1.00 -7.63
C LEU A 72 14.85 0.40 -6.95
N ARG A 73 14.71 -0.12 -5.73
CA ARG A 73 15.80 -0.84 -5.05
C ARG A 73 16.16 -2.14 -5.76
N TRP A 74 15.18 -2.89 -6.24
CA TRP A 74 15.41 -4.11 -7.02
C TRP A 74 16.17 -3.83 -8.32
N VAL A 75 15.74 -2.81 -9.07
CA VAL A 75 16.39 -2.41 -10.33
C VAL A 75 17.80 -1.86 -10.09
N LYS A 76 17.98 -0.98 -9.08
CA LYS A 76 19.31 -0.46 -8.72
C LYS A 76 20.27 -1.55 -8.21
N GLY A 77 19.74 -2.61 -7.60
CA GLY A 77 20.53 -3.75 -7.13
C GLY A 77 21.08 -4.63 -8.26
N GLY A 78 20.75 -4.36 -9.53
CA GLY A 78 21.20 -5.17 -10.66
C GLY A 78 20.62 -6.59 -10.63
N HIS A 79 19.50 -6.79 -9.92
CA HIS A 79 18.78 -8.07 -9.88
C HIS A 79 17.99 -8.26 -11.19
N HIS A 80 18.69 -8.31 -12.33
CA HIS A 80 18.11 -8.75 -13.58
C HIS A 80 17.70 -10.22 -13.44
N LEU A 81 16.59 -10.56 -14.09
CA LEU A 81 16.08 -11.92 -14.22
C LEU A 81 16.97 -12.63 -15.25
N ASP A 82 18.11 -13.16 -14.81
CA ASP A 82 18.83 -14.22 -15.55
C ASP A 82 18.31 -15.59 -15.12
#